data_AF-A0A3N6BBK5-F1
#
_entry.id   AF-A0A3N6BBK5-F1
#
_cell.length_a   1.000
_cell.length_b   1.000
_cell.length_c   1.000
_cell.angle_alpha   90.00
_cell.angle_beta   90.00
_cell.angle_gamma   90.00
#
_symmetry.space_group_name_H-M   'P 1'
#
loop_
_entity.id
_entity.type
_entity.pdbx_description
1 polymer ?
#
loop_
_entity_poly.entity_id
_entity_poly.type
_entity_poly.pdbx_seq_one_letter_code
_entity_poly.pdbx_strand_id
1 'polypeptide(L)'
;YPLTPQMRGRHCLATPLQSVYVSYDGKVSPCCHLVHHVSRFFNGESFPASSLIFGDIKSQDLEEVWKAEDYCRFREAFEKATYPSACRTCYLLYGK
;
A
#
# COMPACT_ATOMS: atom_id res chain seq x y z
N TYR A 1 17.71 4.29 3.93
CA TYR A 1 17.97 3.63 2.64
C TYR A 1 17.87 4.72 1.57
N PRO A 2 18.97 5.26 1.04
CA PRO A 2 18.87 6.34 0.06
C PRO A 2 18.24 5.79 -1.22
N LEU A 3 17.26 6.51 -1.75
CA LEU A 3 16.66 6.20 -3.03
C LEU A 3 17.73 6.30 -4.10
N THR A 4 18.18 5.16 -4.59
CA THR A 4 19.14 5.16 -5.68
C THR A 4 18.46 5.75 -6.92
N PRO A 5 19.18 6.42 -7.83
CA PRO A 5 18.61 6.99 -9.05
C PRO A 5 17.81 5.98 -9.89
N GLN A 6 18.11 4.68 -9.77
CA GLN A 6 17.38 3.60 -10.43
C GLN A 6 15.98 3.35 -9.86
N MET A 7 15.66 3.84 -8.65
CA MET A 7 14.36 3.66 -7.99
C MET A 7 13.34 4.76 -8.33
N ARG A 8 13.76 5.84 -9.00
CA ARG A 8 12.86 6.94 -9.39
C ARG A 8 11.82 6.44 -10.40
N GLY A 9 10.54 6.52 -10.03
CA GLY A 9 9.41 6.22 -10.90
C GLY A 9 9.10 4.72 -11.14
N ARG A 10 9.71 3.80 -10.38
CA ARG A 10 9.44 2.34 -10.50
C ARG A 10 9.13 1.62 -9.18
N HIS A 11 9.33 2.28 -8.04
CA HIS A 11 9.15 1.66 -6.75
C HIS A 11 8.43 2.59 -5.78
N CYS A 12 7.33 2.11 -5.20
CA CYS A 12 6.65 2.80 -4.12
C CYS A 12 7.56 2.85 -2.89
N LEU A 13 7.73 4.02 -2.29
CA LEU A 13 8.56 4.22 -1.09
C LEU A 13 8.06 3.44 0.13
N ALA A 14 6.80 3.04 0.15
CA ALA A 14 6.23 2.18 1.18
C ALA A 14 6.54 0.69 0.99
N THR A 15 7.33 0.32 -0.02
CA THR A 15 7.81 -1.06 -0.27
C THR A 15 6.75 -2.17 -0.12
N PRO A 16 5.56 -2.04 -0.74
CA PRO A 16 4.39 -2.88 -0.43
C PRO A 16 4.53 -4.37 -0.83
N LEU A 17 5.60 -4.73 -1.54
CA LEU A 17 5.97 -6.11 -1.86
C LEU A 17 6.78 -6.79 -0.76
N GLN A 18 7.42 -6.01 0.11
CA GLN A 18 8.39 -6.50 1.11
C GLN A 18 7.98 -6.15 2.54
N SER A 19 7.10 -5.17 2.72
CA SER A 19 6.63 -4.71 4.01
C SER A 19 5.12 -4.76 4.12
N VAL A 20 4.67 -4.93 5.35
CA VAL A 20 3.27 -4.84 5.76
C VAL A 20 3.15 -3.75 6.82
N TYR A 21 2.01 -3.06 6.83
CA TYR A 21 1.65 -2.16 7.90
C TYR A 21 0.57 -2.80 8.78
N VAL A 22 0.78 -2.74 10.09
CA VAL A 22 -0.21 -3.18 11.09
C VAL A 22 -0.59 -1.96 11.93
N SER A 23 -1.87 -1.60 11.97
CA SER A 23 -2.36 -0.49 12.79
C SER A 23 -2.40 -0.84 14.27
N TYR A 24 -2.57 0.18 15.11
CA TYR A 24 -2.71 0.02 16.56
C TYR A 24 -3.89 -0.89 16.95
N ASP A 25 -4.94 -0.94 16.13
CA ASP A 25 -6.11 -1.80 16.32
C ASP A 25 -6.01 -3.11 15.53
N GLY A 26 -4.80 -3.52 15.11
CA GLY A 26 -4.54 -4.84 14.52
C GLY A 26 -4.88 -4.99 13.04
N LYS A 27 -5.37 -3.95 12.35
CA LYS A 27 -5.68 -4.02 10.92
C LYS A 27 -4.40 -4.10 10.09
N VAL A 28 -4.40 -4.99 9.12
CA VAL A 28 -3.28 -5.23 8.22
C VAL A 28 -3.55 -4.53 6.88
N SER A 29 -2.60 -3.71 6.45
CA SER A 29 -2.70 -2.86 5.25
C SER A 29 -1.34 -2.86 4.52
N PRO A 30 -1.27 -2.60 3.20
CA PRO A 30 0.01 -2.65 2.49
C PRO A 30 0.89 -1.42 2.76
N CYS A 31 0.32 -0.34 3.31
CA CYS A 31 1.07 0.82 3.77
C CYS A 31 0.26 1.65 4.78
N CYS A 32 0.94 2.52 5.52
CA CYS A 32 0.31 3.42 6.49
C CYS A 32 -0.71 4.41 5.88
N HIS A 33 -0.66 4.69 4.58
CA HIS A 33 -1.59 5.62 3.93
C HIS A 33 -2.93 4.98 3.55
N LEU A 34 -2.99 3.64 3.53
CA LEU A 34 -4.17 2.88 3.14
C LEU A 34 -4.90 2.25 4.33
N VAL A 35 -4.37 2.41 5.54
CA VAL A 35 -5.05 1.94 6.75
C VAL A 35 -6.05 2.98 7.29
N HIS A 36 -5.78 4.26 7.06
CA HIS A 36 -6.56 5.37 7.58
C HIS A 36 -7.53 5.90 6.52
N HIS A 37 -8.74 6.23 6.94
CA HIS A 37 -9.78 6.76 6.06
C HIS A 37 -9.64 8.29 5.90
N VAL A 38 -8.50 8.73 5.36
CA VAL A 38 -8.15 10.15 5.19
C VAL A 38 -8.14 10.51 3.71
N SER A 39 -8.73 11.65 3.37
CA SER A 39 -8.70 12.24 2.03
C SER A 39 -7.27 12.61 1.63
N ARG A 40 -7.00 12.60 0.33
CA ARG A 40 -5.65 12.82 -0.18
C ARG A 40 -5.63 13.97 -1.17
N PHE A 41 -4.47 14.60 -1.30
CA PHE A 41 -4.23 15.61 -2.32
C PHE A 41 -3.12 15.12 -3.24
N PHE A 42 -3.38 15.10 -4.54
CA PHE A 42 -2.44 14.60 -5.54
C PHE A 42 -2.59 15.39 -6.84
N ASN A 43 -1.48 15.90 -7.37
CA ASN A 43 -1.42 16.68 -8.62
C ASN A 43 -2.45 17.82 -8.71
N GLY A 44 -2.69 18.54 -7.61
CA GLY A 44 -3.61 19.68 -7.61
C GLY A 44 -5.08 19.30 -7.35
N GLU A 45 -5.39 18.02 -7.19
CA GLU A 45 -6.75 17.52 -7.00
C GLU A 45 -6.91 16.81 -5.65
N SER A 46 -8.08 16.98 -5.03
CA SER A 46 -8.48 16.27 -3.82
C SER A 46 -9.18 14.97 -4.18
N PHE A 47 -8.66 13.86 -3.66
CA PHE A 47 -9.25 12.54 -3.79
C PHE A 47 -9.94 12.13 -2.48
N PRO A 48 -11.10 11.46 -2.55
CA PRO A 48 -11.77 10.95 -1.36
C PRO A 48 -10.87 9.95 -0.64
N ALA A 49 -11.16 9.77 0.65
CA ALA A 49 -10.49 8.75 1.44
C ALA A 49 -10.65 7.37 0.80
N SER A 50 -9.55 6.61 0.78
CA SER A 50 -9.59 5.19 0.40
C SER A 50 -8.77 4.38 1.40
N SER A 51 -9.29 3.20 1.70
CA SER A 51 -8.67 2.25 2.62
C SER A 51 -8.54 0.88 1.93
N LEU A 52 -7.44 0.18 2.21
CA LEU A 52 -7.22 -1.19 1.80
C LEU A 52 -6.75 -1.98 3.03
N ILE A 53 -7.65 -2.81 3.56
CA ILE A 53 -7.42 -3.69 4.69
C ILE A 53 -7.48 -5.13 4.19
N PHE A 54 -6.43 -5.90 4.44
CA PHE A 54 -6.35 -7.31 4.02
C PHE A 54 -6.68 -8.28 5.15
N GLY A 55 -6.68 -7.83 6.40
CA GLY A 55 -7.01 -8.69 7.54
C GLY A 55 -6.86 -7.97 8.88
N ASP A 56 -7.01 -8.74 9.95
CA ASP A 56 -6.84 -8.29 11.33
C ASP A 56 -6.09 -9.36 12.14
N ILE A 57 -4.93 -8.99 12.68
CA ILE A 57 -4.07 -9.89 13.45
C ILE A 57 -4.71 -10.37 14.76
N LYS A 58 -5.82 -9.76 15.19
CA LYS A 58 -6.59 -10.24 16.34
C LYS A 58 -7.45 -11.46 16.01
N SER A 59 -7.68 -11.72 14.72
CA SER A 59 -8.55 -12.81 14.23
C SER A 59 -7.83 -13.88 13.41
N GLN A 60 -6.67 -13.54 12.82
CA GLN A 60 -5.94 -14.39 11.88
C GLN A 60 -4.43 -14.18 12.09
N ASP A 61 -3.62 -15.21 11.82
CA ASP A 61 -2.18 -15.06 11.84
C ASP A 61 -1.72 -14.16 10.70
N LEU A 62 -0.64 -13.39 10.92
CA LEU A 62 -0.11 -12.47 9.91
C LEU A 62 0.27 -13.21 8.61
N GLU A 63 0.75 -14.45 8.72
CA GLU A 63 1.09 -15.28 7.57
C GLU A 63 -0.15 -15.66 6.75
N GLU A 64 -1.28 -15.93 7.39
CA GLU A 64 -2.55 -16.20 6.72
C GLU A 64 -3.01 -14.96 5.94
N VAL A 65 -2.97 -13.79 6.57
CA VAL A 65 -3.31 -12.52 5.92
C VAL A 65 -2.37 -12.24 4.74
N TRP A 66 -1.07 -12.48 4.90
CA TRP A 66 -0.07 -12.27 3.85
C TRP A 66 -0.29 -13.17 2.64
N LYS A 67 -0.67 -14.44 2.88
CA LYS A 67 -0.91 -15.46 1.85
C LYS A 67 -2.34 -15.42 1.28
N ALA A 68 -3.25 -14.64 1.87
CA ALA A 68 -4.61 -14.49 1.38
C ALA A 68 -4.64 -14.02 -0.07
N GLU A 69 -5.59 -14.55 -0.84
CA GLU A 69 -5.67 -14.36 -2.28
C GLU A 69 -5.70 -12.88 -2.70
N ASP A 70 -6.48 -12.05 -2.00
CA ASP A 70 -6.59 -10.63 -2.33
C ASP A 70 -5.28 -9.85 -2.07
N TYR A 71 -4.50 -10.24 -1.05
CA TYR A 71 -3.21 -9.61 -0.80
C TYR A 71 -2.15 -10.09 -1.82
N CYS A 72 -2.20 -11.37 -2.22
CA CYS A 72 -1.40 -11.87 -3.34
C CYS A 72 -1.71 -11.12 -4.64
N ARG A 73 -2.99 -10.96 -5.00
CA ARG A 73 -3.43 -10.20 -6.19
C ARG A 73 -2.96 -8.75 -6.16
N PHE A 74 -3.00 -8.12 -4.98
CA PHE A 74 -2.47 -6.77 -4.81
C PHE A 74 -0.97 -6.71 -5.11
N ARG A 75 -0.18 -7.66 -4.61
CA ARG A 75 1.27 -7.72 -4.87
C ARG A 75 1.57 -8.01 -6.33
N GLU A 76 0.86 -8.95 -6.96
CA GLU A 76 0.99 -9.21 -8.40
C GLU A 76 0.68 -7.95 -9.24
N ALA A 77 -0.35 -7.18 -8.85
CA ALA A 77 -0.69 -5.94 -9.52
C ALA A 77 0.43 -4.89 -9.41
N PHE A 78 1.16 -4.88 -8.27
CA PHE A 78 2.34 -4.05 -8.09
C PHE A 78 3.52 -4.51 -8.95
N GLU A 79 3.77 -5.83 -9.04
CA GLU A 79 4.83 -6.42 -9.87
C GLU A 79 4.60 -6.14 -11.37
N LYS A 80 3.34 -6.19 -11.82
CA LYS A 80 2.93 -5.90 -13.20
C LYS A 80 2.80 -4.40 -13.51
N ALA A 81 3.10 -3.52 -12.55
CA ALA A 81 2.88 -2.07 -12.63
C ALA A 81 1.42 -1.66 -12.93
N THR A 82 0.45 -2.55 -12.72
CA THR A 82 -0.99 -2.29 -12.79
C THR A 82 -1.50 -1.84 -11.43
N TYR A 83 -0.99 -0.72 -10.93
CA TYR A 83 -1.21 -0.30 -9.54
C TYR A 83 -2.71 -0.11 -9.22
N PRO A 84 -3.17 -0.50 -8.02
CA PRO A 84 -4.54 -0.22 -7.55
C PRO A 84 -4.87 1.27 -7.61
N SER A 85 -6.14 1.61 -7.86
CA SER A 85 -6.60 3.01 -7.95
C SER A 85 -6.18 3.84 -6.73
N ALA A 86 -6.29 3.25 -5.54
CA ALA A 86 -5.89 3.87 -4.28
C ALA A 86 -4.37 4.16 -4.19
N CYS A 87 -3.52 3.53 -5.00
CA CYS A 87 -2.09 3.80 -5.02
C CYS A 87 -1.70 4.85 -6.09
N ARG A 88 -2.47 4.96 -7.17
CA ARG A 88 -2.19 5.87 -8.31
C ARG A 88 -2.25 7.36 -7.96
N THR A 89 -2.89 7.70 -6.84
CA THR A 89 -3.04 9.07 -6.33
C THR A 89 -2.13 9.34 -5.13
N CYS A 90 -0.96 8.71 -5.08
CA CYS A 90 0.00 8.81 -3.97
C CYS A 90 1.40 9.18 -4.48
N TYR A 91 2.03 10.22 -3.89
CA TYR A 91 3.39 10.63 -4.25
C TYR A 91 4.45 9.58 -3.93
N LEU A 92 4.23 8.74 -2.90
CA LEU A 92 5.13 7.64 -2.56
C LEU A 92 5.29 6.63 -3.70
N LEU A 93 4.24 6.42 -4.52
CA LEU A 93 4.32 5.53 -5.67
C LEU A 93 5.34 6.05 -6.71
N TYR A 94 5.43 7.37 -6.85
CA TYR A 94 6.27 8.03 -7.86
C TYR A 94 7.64 8.46 -7.33
N GLY A 95 7.94 8.18 -6.06
CA GLY A 95 9.20 8.58 -5.42
C GLY A 95 9.38 10.10 -5.34
N LYS A 96 8.28 10.84 -5.15
CA LYS A 96 8.25 12.29 -4.98
C LYS A 96 8.01 12.68 -3.53
#